data_AF-A0A537GH20-F1
#
_entry.id   AF-A0A537GH20-F1
#
_cell.length_a   1.000
_cell.length_b   1.000
_cell.length_c   1.000
_cell.angle_alpha   90.00
_cell.angle_beta   90.00
_cell.angle_gamma   90.00
#
_symmetry.space_group_name_H-M   'P 1'
#
loop_
_entity.id
_entity.type
_entity.pdbx_description
1 polymer ?
#
loop_
_entity_poly.entity_id
_entity_poly.type
_entity_poly.pdbx_seq_one_letter_code
_entity_poly.pdbx_strand_id
1 'polypeptide(L)'
;MVAFAAPSFGTGLISVLIGFLIVFIIYLLVIGFVLWLAGEIVVGRRVTFGEALGIAGVGTFLVGATIAFLPSLIGILLGLLVFLLLVKHYFKTGWLGALGVGIMAIVVGVVIFFLLGALAFTALFGFPSIPGL
;
A
#
# COMPACT_ATOMS: atom_id res chain seq x y z
N MET A 1 27.34 -35.59 -6.61
CA MET A 1 25.92 -35.96 -6.56
C MET A 1 25.22 -34.82 -5.83
N VAL A 2 24.65 -33.87 -6.58
CA VAL A 2 23.99 -32.70 -5.98
C VAL A 2 22.70 -33.17 -5.33
N ALA A 3 22.66 -33.17 -4.00
CA ALA A 3 21.44 -33.41 -3.26
C ALA A 3 20.48 -32.25 -3.55
N PHE A 4 19.54 -32.46 -4.46
CA PHE A 4 18.35 -31.64 -4.57
C PHE A 4 17.56 -31.84 -3.28
N ALA A 5 17.81 -30.97 -2.30
CA ALA A 5 17.03 -30.92 -1.07
C ALA A 5 15.59 -30.63 -1.49
N ALA A 6 14.72 -31.64 -1.36
CA ALA A 6 13.29 -31.47 -1.59
C ALA A 6 12.80 -30.29 -0.74
N PRO A 7 12.00 -29.35 -1.28
CA PRO A 7 11.41 -28.30 -0.49
C PRO A 7 10.58 -28.96 0.61
N SER A 8 10.95 -28.70 1.86
CA SER A 8 10.23 -29.19 3.03
C SER A 8 8.83 -28.57 3.04
N PHE A 9 7.84 -29.32 2.53
CA PHE A 9 6.47 -28.86 2.34
C PHE A 9 5.83 -28.29 3.64
N GLY A 10 6.30 -28.68 4.83
CA GLY A 10 5.81 -28.17 6.12
C GLY A 10 6.42 -26.83 6.57
N THR A 11 7.76 -26.67 6.52
CA THR A 11 8.43 -25.43 6.94
C THR A 11 8.45 -24.38 5.82
N GLY A 12 8.46 -24.81 4.56
CA GLY A 12 8.40 -23.93 3.40
C GLY A 12 7.09 -23.14 3.34
N LEU A 13 5.92 -23.80 3.45
CA LEU A 13 4.63 -23.10 3.40
C LEU A 13 4.44 -22.14 4.57
N ILE A 14 4.82 -22.52 5.79
CA ILE A 14 4.76 -21.63 6.96
C ILE A 14 5.66 -20.41 6.76
N SER A 15 6.89 -20.61 6.27
CA SER A 15 7.81 -19.49 5.98
C SER A 15 7.27 -18.55 4.89
N VAL A 16 6.61 -19.08 3.86
CA VAL A 16 5.97 -18.29 2.79
C VAL A 16 4.78 -17.49 3.33
N LEU A 17 3.94 -18.09 4.18
CA LEU A 17 2.81 -17.41 4.80
C LEU A 17 3.26 -16.29 5.75
N ILE A 18 4.31 -16.54 6.55
CA ILE A 18 4.90 -15.52 7.41
C ILE A 18 5.50 -14.39 6.56
N GLY A 19 6.25 -14.72 5.51
CA GLY A 19 6.82 -13.73 4.59
C GLY A 19 5.74 -12.88 3.91
N PHE A 20 4.68 -13.53 3.42
CA PHE A 20 3.52 -12.84 2.85
C PHE A 20 2.85 -11.91 3.87
N LEU A 21 2.64 -12.37 5.10
CA LEU A 21 2.04 -11.56 6.15
C LEU A 21 2.89 -10.34 6.49
N ILE A 22 4.22 -10.50 6.57
CA ILE A 22 5.15 -9.39 6.83
C ILE A 22 5.07 -8.36 5.70
N VAL A 23 5.17 -8.79 4.44
CA VAL A 23 5.07 -7.89 3.28
C VAL A 23 3.71 -7.20 3.24
N PHE A 24 2.63 -7.93 3.54
CA PHE A 24 1.28 -7.38 3.59
C PHE A 24 1.14 -6.31 4.68
N ILE A 25 1.65 -6.55 5.90
CA ILE A 25 1.64 -5.55 6.97
C ILE A 25 2.46 -4.32 6.58
N ILE A 26 3.66 -4.51 6.01
CA ILE A 26 4.49 -3.40 5.52
C ILE A 26 3.72 -2.59 4.47
N TYR A 27 3.07 -3.27 3.51
CA TYR A 27 2.24 -2.63 2.51
C TYR A 27 1.11 -1.80 3.15
N LEU A 28 0.37 -2.36 4.12
CA LEU A 28 -0.69 -1.63 4.83
C LEU A 28 -0.17 -0.42 5.58
N LEU A 29 1.01 -0.52 6.21
CA LEU A 29 1.64 0.62 6.90
C LEU A 29 2.06 1.71 5.91
N VAL A 30 2.66 1.35 4.78
CA VAL A 30 3.08 2.30 3.76
C VAL A 30 1.88 3.02 3.15
N ILE A 31 0.85 2.28 2.72
CA ILE A 31 -0.37 2.88 2.17
C ILE A 31 -1.13 3.66 3.24
N GLY A 32 -1.24 3.14 4.46
CA GLY A 32 -1.85 3.84 5.58
C GLY A 32 -1.16 5.17 5.87
N PHE A 33 0.18 5.21 5.82
CA PHE A 33 0.95 6.44 6.00
C PHE A 33 0.73 7.44 4.85
N VAL A 34 0.72 6.98 3.60
CA VAL A 34 0.41 7.80 2.41
C VAL A 34 -0.97 8.45 2.57
N LEU A 35 -1.99 7.65 2.90
CA LEU A 35 -3.37 8.09 3.05
C LEU A 35 -3.55 9.01 4.25
N TRP A 36 -2.87 8.73 5.35
CA TRP A 36 -2.87 9.59 6.53
C TRP A 36 -2.28 10.96 6.20
N LEU A 37 -1.11 11.00 5.56
CA LEU A 37 -0.46 12.26 5.21
C LEU A 37 -1.29 13.05 4.18
N ALA A 38 -1.83 12.38 3.16
CA ALA A 38 -2.74 13.00 2.19
C ALA A 38 -4.01 13.55 2.87
N GLY A 39 -4.57 12.78 3.82
CA GLY A 39 -5.71 13.17 4.65
C GLY A 39 -5.41 14.41 5.49
N GLU A 40 -4.30 14.39 6.22
CA GLU A 40 -3.84 15.49 7.08
C GLU A 40 -3.65 16.79 6.27
N ILE A 41 -3.07 16.71 5.06
CA ILE A 41 -2.84 17.90 4.21
C ILE A 41 -4.15 18.48 3.68
N VAL A 42 -5.10 17.65 3.26
CA VAL A 42 -6.34 18.12 2.61
C VAL A 42 -7.43 18.49 3.61
N VAL A 43 -7.57 17.69 4.66
CA VAL A 43 -8.68 17.78 5.63
C VAL A 43 -8.24 18.50 6.90
N GLY A 44 -6.94 18.49 7.21
CA GLY A 44 -6.36 18.98 8.45
C GLY A 44 -6.33 17.92 9.55
N ARG A 45 -6.10 18.37 10.80
CA ARG A 45 -5.90 17.58 12.04
C ARG A 45 -7.06 16.67 12.49
N ARG A 46 -8.07 16.44 11.65
CA ARG A 46 -9.20 15.55 11.98
C ARG A 46 -8.93 14.09 11.61
N VAL A 47 -7.82 13.81 10.93
CA VAL A 47 -7.53 12.50 10.35
C VAL A 47 -6.62 11.69 11.26
N THR A 48 -7.07 10.51 11.67
CA THR A 48 -6.25 9.61 12.50
C THR A 48 -5.54 8.55 11.65
N PHE A 49 -4.35 8.12 12.08
CA PHE A 49 -3.62 7.04 11.41
C PHE A 49 -4.42 5.72 11.40
N GLY A 50 -5.20 5.46 12.46
CA GLY A 50 -6.08 4.29 12.53
C GLY A 50 -7.18 4.28 11.46
N GLU A 51 -7.79 5.44 11.18
CA GLU A 51 -8.75 5.59 10.08
C GLU A 51 -8.07 5.37 8.72
N ALA A 52 -6.87 5.91 8.52
CA ALA A 52 -6.12 5.73 7.29
C ALA A 52 -5.69 4.28 7.06
N LEU A 53 -5.29 3.57 8.11
CA LEU A 53 -4.96 2.15 8.06
C LEU A 53 -6.21 1.29 7.78
N GLY A 54 -7.36 1.69 8.33
CA GLY A 54 -8.65 1.10 8.01
C GLY A 54 -8.98 1.23 6.52
N ILE A 55 -8.78 2.42 5.93
CA ILE A 55 -8.94 2.62 4.49
C ILE A 55 -7.92 1.79 3.70
N ALA A 56 -6.65 1.73 4.12
CA ALA A 56 -5.63 0.95 3.44
C ALA A 56 -5.98 -0.55 3.41
N GLY A 57 -6.42 -1.11 4.54
CA GLY A 57 -6.83 -2.51 4.66
C GLY A 57 -8.11 -2.78 3.90
N VAL A 58 -9.21 -2.16 4.35
CA VAL A 58 -10.56 -2.38 3.80
C VAL A 58 -10.60 -1.97 2.33
N GLY A 59 -9.98 -0.85 1.96
CA GLY A 59 -9.90 -0.37 0.58
C GLY A 59 -9.14 -1.33 -0.33
N THR A 60 -8.01 -1.91 0.10
CA THR A 60 -7.29 -2.90 -0.73
C THR A 60 -8.18 -4.11 -1.05
N PHE A 61 -8.93 -4.61 -0.07
CA PHE A 61 -9.84 -5.73 -0.29
C PHE A 61 -11.08 -5.35 -1.12
N LEU A 62 -11.75 -4.23 -0.81
CA LEU A 62 -12.97 -3.84 -1.51
C LEU A 62 -12.70 -3.37 -2.94
N VAL A 63 -11.70 -2.51 -3.13
CA VAL A 63 -11.32 -2.03 -4.47
C VAL A 63 -10.76 -3.19 -5.28
N GLY A 64 -9.89 -4.02 -4.68
CA GLY A 64 -9.36 -5.22 -5.31
C GLY A 64 -10.45 -6.20 -5.74
N ALA A 65 -11.43 -6.46 -4.88
CA ALA A 65 -12.59 -7.30 -5.22
C ALA A 65 -13.40 -6.69 -6.38
N THR A 66 -13.68 -5.39 -6.34
CA THR A 66 -14.48 -4.73 -7.38
C THR A 66 -13.83 -4.85 -8.75
N ILE A 67 -12.50 -4.66 -8.83
CA ILE A 67 -11.73 -4.79 -10.07
C ILE A 67 -11.64 -6.25 -10.52
N ALA A 68 -11.47 -7.18 -9.57
CA ALA A 68 -11.36 -8.62 -9.88
C ALA A 68 -12.66 -9.21 -10.43
N PHE A 69 -13.82 -8.83 -9.87
CA PHE A 69 -15.12 -9.33 -10.31
C PHE A 69 -15.68 -8.60 -11.53
N LEU A 70 -15.32 -7.34 -11.74
CA LEU A 70 -15.74 -6.56 -12.90
C LEU A 70 -14.52 -5.94 -13.60
N PRO A 71 -13.76 -6.71 -14.40
CA PRO A 71 -12.54 -6.25 -15.07
C PRO A 71 -12.79 -5.33 -16.28
N SER A 72 -13.77 -4.43 -16.17
CA SER A 72 -14.12 -3.44 -17.19
C SER A 72 -13.90 -2.02 -16.65
N LEU A 73 -13.98 -1.02 -17.55
CA LEU A 73 -13.92 0.39 -17.18
C LEU A 73 -14.89 0.75 -16.03
N ILE A 74 -16.02 0.04 -15.97
CA ILE A 74 -17.05 0.17 -14.93
C ILE A 74 -16.54 -0.27 -13.56
N GLY A 75 -15.75 -1.35 -13.47
CA GLY A 75 -15.17 -1.81 -12.20
C GLY A 75 -14.13 -0.84 -11.64
N ILE A 76 -13.37 -0.16 -12.51
CA ILE A 76 -12.43 0.89 -12.09
C ILE A 76 -13.18 2.10 -11.53
N LEU A 77 -14.23 2.55 -12.23
CA LEU A 77 -15.09 3.65 -11.77
C LEU A 77 -15.77 3.32 -10.43
N LEU A 78 -16.30 2.11 -10.30
CA LEU A 78 -16.90 1.65 -9.04
C LEU A 78 -15.86 1.49 -7.93
N GLY A 79 -14.68 0.97 -8.23
CA GLY A 79 -13.58 0.86 -7.28
C GLY A 79 -13.14 2.24 -6.77
N LEU A 80 -13.03 3.22 -7.66
CA LEU A 80 -12.76 4.61 -7.30
C LEU A 80 -13.89 5.21 -6.45
N LEU A 81 -15.15 4.94 -6.79
CA LEU A 81 -16.30 5.40 -6.01
C LEU A 81 -16.32 4.80 -4.61
N VAL A 82 -16.07 3.50 -4.49
CA VAL A 82 -15.96 2.77 -3.21
C VAL A 82 -14.81 3.34 -2.37
N PHE A 83 -13.65 3.58 -2.98
CA PHE A 83 -12.52 4.22 -2.32
C PHE A 83 -12.87 5.61 -1.80
N LEU A 84 -13.47 6.47 -2.62
CA LEU A 84 -13.91 7.80 -2.21
C LEU A 84 -14.95 7.73 -1.08
N LEU A 85 -15.84 6.75 -1.11
CA LEU A 85 -16.87 6.55 -0.09
C LEU A 85 -16.24 6.09 1.24
N LEU A 86 -15.24 5.21 1.19
CA LEU A 86 -14.41 4.85 2.35
C LEU A 86 -13.74 6.08 2.93
N VAL A 87 -13.02 6.85 2.12
CA VAL A 87 -12.33 8.08 2.57
C VAL A 87 -13.32 9.05 3.21
N LYS A 88 -14.47 9.28 2.57
CA LYS A 88 -15.53 10.13 3.10
C LYS A 88 -16.04 9.66 4.46
N HIS A 89 -16.25 8.36 4.62
CA HIS A 89 -16.79 7.78 5.85
C HIS A 89 -15.76 7.79 6.98
N TYR A 90 -14.53 7.35 6.70
CA TYR A 90 -13.45 7.26 7.68
C TYR A 90 -12.90 8.64 8.09
N PHE A 91 -12.63 9.54 7.13
CA PHE A 91 -12.10 10.88 7.44
C PHE A 91 -13.18 11.93 7.73
N LYS A 92 -14.46 11.54 7.73
CA LYS A 92 -15.62 12.41 8.02
C LYS A 92 -15.61 13.70 7.21
N THR A 93 -15.25 13.61 5.93
CA THR A 93 -15.10 14.76 5.04
C THR A 93 -16.31 14.97 4.14
N GLY A 94 -16.40 16.15 3.53
CA GLY A 94 -17.27 16.36 2.37
C GLY A 94 -16.77 15.62 1.13
N TRP A 95 -17.57 15.63 0.06
CA TRP A 95 -17.20 15.05 -1.25
C TRP A 95 -15.94 15.68 -1.85
N LEU A 96 -15.79 17.00 -1.75
CA LEU A 96 -14.59 17.72 -2.22
C LEU A 96 -13.33 17.30 -1.44
N GLY A 97 -13.47 17.07 -0.12
CA GLY A 97 -12.37 16.59 0.71
C GLY A 97 -11.93 15.17 0.32
N ALA A 98 -12.88 14.26 0.11
CA ALA A 98 -12.57 12.89 -0.30
C ALA A 98 -11.87 12.83 -1.66
N LEU A 99 -12.31 13.65 -2.61
CA LEU A 99 -11.69 13.75 -3.93
C LEU A 99 -10.30 14.38 -3.84
N GLY A 100 -10.14 15.43 -3.04
CA GLY A 100 -8.84 16.05 -2.76
C GLY A 100 -7.85 15.08 -2.12
N VAL A 101 -8.29 14.26 -1.16
CA VAL A 101 -7.45 13.21 -0.55
C VAL A 101 -7.06 12.16 -1.58
N GLY A 102 -7.96 11.75 -2.47
CA GLY A 102 -7.61 10.84 -3.56
C GLY A 102 -6.51 11.39 -4.46
N ILE A 103 -6.61 12.67 -4.86
CA ILE A 103 -5.57 13.33 -5.67
C ILE A 103 -4.27 13.47 -4.89
N MET A 104 -4.32 13.92 -3.63
CA MET A 104 -3.14 14.07 -2.79
C MET A 104 -2.46 12.74 -2.46
N ALA A 105 -3.22 11.65 -2.35
CA ALA A 105 -2.67 10.32 -2.17
C ALA A 105 -1.81 9.89 -3.36
N ILE A 106 -2.20 10.27 -4.59
CA ILE A 106 -1.37 10.05 -5.78
C ILE A 106 -0.08 10.86 -5.68
N VAL A 107 -0.16 12.15 -5.34
CA VAL A 107 1.01 13.02 -5.21
C VAL A 107 1.99 12.49 -4.14
N VAL A 108 1.50 12.18 -2.94
CA VAL A 108 2.32 11.63 -1.84
C VAL A 108 2.89 10.26 -2.22
N GLY A 109 2.09 9.42 -2.88
CA GLY A 109 2.53 8.12 -3.37
C GLY A 109 3.67 8.22 -4.37
N VAL A 110 3.61 9.16 -5.31
CA VAL A 110 4.70 9.43 -6.27
C VAL A 110 5.97 9.88 -5.54
N VAL A 111 5.86 10.80 -4.58
CA VAL A 111 7.02 11.26 -3.78
C VAL A 111 7.67 10.10 -3.04
N ILE A 112 6.89 9.25 -2.37
CA ILE A 112 7.41 8.08 -1.65
C ILE A 112 8.03 7.08 -2.61
N PHE A 113 7.43 6.86 -3.78
CA PHE A 113 8.00 5.98 -4.80
C PHE A 113 9.36 6.46 -5.29
N PHE A 114 9.52 7.77 -5.51
CA PHE A 114 10.82 8.36 -5.85
C PHE A 114 11.84 8.18 -4.72
N LEU A 115 11.46 8.37 -3.45
CA LEU A 115 12.35 8.18 -2.30
C LEU A 115 12.77 6.71 -2.15
N LEU A 116 11.83 5.77 -2.24
CA LEU A 116 12.11 4.34 -2.18
C LEU A 116 12.92 3.87 -3.39
N GLY A 117 12.63 4.38 -4.58
CA GLY A 117 13.38 4.10 -5.80
C GLY A 117 14.81 4.62 -5.71
N ALA A 118 15.02 5.83 -5.19
CA ALA A 118 16.35 6.37 -4.93
C ALA A 118 17.12 5.54 -3.90
N LEU A 119 16.48 5.15 -2.79
CA LEU A 119 17.07 4.26 -1.78
C LEU A 119 17.45 2.90 -2.39
N ALA A 120 16.55 2.28 -3.14
CA ALA A 120 16.82 1.01 -3.82
C ALA A 120 17.96 1.15 -4.82
N PHE A 121 18.01 2.24 -5.59
CA PHE A 121 19.09 2.53 -6.51
C PHE A 121 20.44 2.70 -5.78
N THR A 122 20.47 3.44 -4.66
CA THR A 122 21.68 3.57 -3.84
C THR A 122 22.08 2.26 -3.16
N ALA A 123 21.14 1.42 -2.75
CA ALA A 123 21.46 0.12 -2.19
C ALA A 123 21.99 -0.84 -3.26
N LEU A 124 21.45 -0.80 -4.48
CA LEU A 124 21.84 -1.70 -5.56
C LEU A 124 23.17 -1.29 -6.24
N PHE A 125 23.38 0.02 -6.46
CA PHE A 125 24.55 0.56 -7.16
C PHE A 125 25.60 1.17 -6.23
N GLY A 126 25.22 1.47 -4.98
CA GLY A 126 26.08 2.07 -3.98
C GLY A 126 26.58 1.10 -2.91
N PHE A 127 26.44 -0.22 -3.09
CA PHE A 127 27.26 -1.19 -2.34
C PHE A 127 28.72 -0.90 -2.70
N PRO A 128 29.53 -0.27 -1.82
CA PRO A 128 30.95 -0.31 -1.99
C PRO A 128 31.30 -1.78 -1.72
N SER A 129 31.97 -2.43 -2.66
CA SER A 129 32.71 -3.64 -2.36
C SER A 129 33.48 -3.35 -1.09
N ILE A 130 33.14 -3.99 0.04
CA ILE A 130 33.98 -3.91 1.23
C ILE A 130 35.29 -4.55 0.78
N PRO A 131 36.38 -3.78 0.55
CA PRO A 131 37.62 -4.35 0.05
C PRO A 131 38.26 -4.99 1.28
N GLY A 132 37.92 -6.23 1.58
CA GLY A 132 38.44 -6.90 2.78
C GLY A 132 37.72 -8.15 3.28
N LEU A 133 36.69 -8.66 2.60
CA LEU A 133 36.15 -10.01 2.83
C LEU A 133 36.03 -10.76 1.50
#